data_AF-A0A8T4P855-F1
#
_entry.id   AF-A0A8T4P855-F1
#
_cell.length_a   1.000
_cell.length_b   1.000
_cell.length_c   1.000
_cell.angle_alpha   90.00
_cell.angle_beta   90.00
_cell.angle_gamma   90.00
#
_symmetry.space_group_name_H-M   'P 1'
#
loop_
_entity.id
_entity.type
_entity.pdbx_description
1 polymer ?
#
loop_
_entity_poly.entity_id
_entity_poly.type
_entity_poly.pdbx_seq_one_letter_code
_entity_poly.pdbx_strand_id
1 'polypeptide(L)' 'MADICLYSKDEVAKLLKGYTAKKFFEYFPEAKKKYFWGSGLWNPSYCIGSPKNFENTVNYIRRQKYGS' A
#
# COMPACT_ATOMS: atom_id res chain seq x y z
N MET A 1 2.28 -20.89 -6.59
CA MET A 1 2.36 -19.92 -5.47
C MET A 1 3.81 -19.80 -4.98
N ALA A 2 4.75 -19.46 -5.86
CA ALA A 2 6.18 -19.33 -5.52
C ALA A 2 6.95 -18.30 -6.40
N ASP A 3 6.25 -17.47 -7.17
CA ASP A 3 6.90 -16.54 -8.11
C ASP A 3 7.16 -15.16 -7.51
N ILE A 4 6.74 -14.90 -6.26
CA ILE A 4 6.94 -13.61 -5.58
C ILE A 4 8.42 -13.18 -5.55
N CYS A 5 9.34 -14.15 -5.45
CA CYS A 5 10.78 -13.90 -5.45
C CYS A 5 11.36 -13.56 -6.84
N LEU A 6 10.59 -13.76 -7.92
CA LEU A 6 10.97 -13.39 -9.29
C LEU A 6 10.61 -11.94 -9.64
N TYR A 7 9.70 -11.33 -8.87
CA TYR A 7 9.27 -9.96 -9.09
C TYR A 7 10.17 -8.96 -8.37
N SER A 8 10.35 -7.80 -9.00
CA SER A 8 10.94 -6.65 -8.33
C SER A 8 10.08 -6.18 -7.16
N LYS A 9 10.68 -5.43 -6.22
CA LYS A 9 9.95 -4.86 -5.08
C LYS A 9 8.78 -3.96 -5.53
N ASP A 10 8.99 -3.18 -6.59
CA ASP A 10 7.98 -2.32 -7.19
C ASP A 10 6.77 -3.10 -7.72
N GLU A 11 7.03 -4.22 -8.41
CA GLU A 11 5.97 -5.08 -8.95
C GLU A 11 5.15 -5.72 -7.83
N VAL A 12 5.82 -6.25 -6.81
CA VAL A 12 5.14 -6.83 -5.64
C VAL A 12 4.28 -5.76 -4.95
N ALA A 13 4.81 -4.56 -4.74
CA ALA A 13 4.07 -3.46 -4.13
C ALA A 13 2.84 -3.07 -4.96
N LYS A 14 2.98 -2.95 -6.28
CA LYS A 14 1.89 -2.60 -7.20
C LYS A 14 0.78 -3.65 -7.18
N LEU A 15 1.15 -4.94 -7.30
CA LEU A 15 0.19 -6.04 -7.31
C LEU A 15 -0.56 -6.12 -5.99
N LEU A 16 0.15 -6.07 -4.86
CA LEU A 16 -0.46 -6.19 -3.54
C LEU A 16 -1.38 -5.01 -3.24
N LYS A 17 -0.91 -3.77 -3.41
CA LYS A 17 -1.68 -2.56 -3.13
C LYS A 17 -2.89 -2.44 -4.07
N GLY A 18 -2.70 -2.72 -5.36
CA GLY A 18 -3.76 -2.66 -6.36
C GLY A 18 -4.85 -3.70 -6.12
N TYR A 19 -4.47 -4.97 -5.92
CA TYR A 19 -5.42 -6.05 -5.71
C TYR A 19 -6.23 -5.86 -4.41
N THR A 20 -5.55 -5.53 -3.31
CA THR A 20 -6.21 -5.30 -2.02
C THR A 20 -7.13 -4.08 -2.05
N ALA A 21 -6.72 -2.98 -2.70
CA ALA A 21 -7.59 -1.81 -2.84
C ALA A 21 -8.84 -2.10 -3.66
N LYS A 22 -8.69 -2.84 -4.78
CA LYS A 22 -9.82 -3.28 -5.59
C LYS A 22 -10.79 -4.13 -4.75
N LYS A 23 -10.28 -5.17 -4.09
CA LYS A 23 -11.11 -6.04 -3.24
C LYS A 23 -11.78 -5.27 -2.12
N PHE A 24 -11.05 -4.41 -1.42
CA PHE A 24 -11.62 -3.58 -0.35
C PHE A 24 -12.81 -2.74 -0.85
N PHE A 25 -12.68 -2.05 -1.98
CA PHE A 25 -13.78 -1.24 -2.51
C PHE A 25 -14.92 -2.04 -3.15
N GLU A 26 -14.68 -3.27 -3.58
CA GLU A 26 -15.75 -4.21 -3.96
C GLU A 26 -16.64 -4.54 -2.75
N TYR A 27 -16.05 -4.73 -1.56
CA TYR A 27 -16.79 -5.01 -0.32
C TYR A 27 -17.35 -3.74 0.36
N PHE A 28 -16.66 -2.60 0.21
CA PHE A 28 -17.01 -1.34 0.88
C PHE A 28 -17.18 -0.17 -0.13
N PRO A 29 -18.16 -0.26 -1.04
CA PRO A 29 -18.36 0.76 -2.08
C PRO A 29 -18.74 2.13 -1.50
N GLU A 30 -19.45 2.16 -0.37
CA GLU A 30 -19.82 3.41 0.30
C GLU A 30 -18.62 4.15 0.88
N ALA A 31 -17.61 3.42 1.38
CA ALA A 31 -16.36 4.02 1.84
C ALA A 31 -15.63 4.69 0.67
N LYS A 32 -15.61 4.02 -0.50
CA LYS A 32 -15.01 4.59 -1.72
C LYS A 32 -15.64 5.92 -2.09
N LYS A 33 -16.97 5.98 -2.15
CA LYS A 33 -17.71 7.21 -2.53
C LYS A 33 -17.50 8.33 -1.49
N LYS A 34 -17.54 7.99 -0.20
CA LYS A 34 -17.55 8.98 0.88
C LYS A 34 -16.17 9.55 1.19
N TYR A 35 -15.12 8.72 1.17
CA TYR A 35 -13.80 9.10 1.69
C TYR A 35 -12.67 8.97 0.67
N PHE A 36 -12.81 8.12 -0.33
CA PHE A 36 -11.71 7.80 -1.26
C PHE A 36 -12.02 8.17 -2.71
N TRP A 37 -13.01 9.04 -2.94
CA TRP A 37 -13.33 9.49 -4.29
C TRP A 37 -12.30 10.52 -4.73
N GLY A 38 -11.60 10.24 -5.84
CA GLY A 38 -10.47 11.05 -6.28
C GLY A 38 -9.15 10.78 -5.54
N SER A 39 -9.14 9.84 -4.59
CA SER A 39 -7.91 9.37 -3.93
C SER A 39 -7.76 7.84 -4.03
N GLY A 40 -6.61 7.31 -3.60
CA GLY A 40 -6.35 5.88 -3.51
C GLY A 40 -6.53 5.37 -2.08
N LEU A 41 -6.82 4.08 -1.92
CA LEU A 41 -6.86 3.45 -0.58
C LEU A 41 -5.50 3.53 0.11
N TRP A 42 -4.43 3.31 -0.67
CA TRP A 42 -3.07 3.32 -0.19
C TRP A 42 -2.39 4.61 -0.60
N ASN A 43 -1.58 5.13 0.31
CA ASN A 43 -0.51 6.07 -0.01
C ASN A 43 0.32 5.54 -1.21
N PRO A 44 0.59 6.34 -2.26
CA PRO A 44 1.42 5.96 -3.42
C PRO A 44 2.79 5.36 -3.05
N SER A 45 3.46 5.91 -2.06
CA SER A 45 4.75 5.45 -1.56
C SER A 45 4.63 4.08 -0.89
N TYR A 46 5.72 3.32 -0.89
CA TYR A 46 5.82 2.06 -0.14
C TYR A 46 7.22 1.88 0.44
N CYS A 47 7.33 1.07 1.49
CA CYS A 47 8.61 0.67 2.09
C CYS A 47 8.67 -0.84 2.15
N ILE A 48 9.72 -1.43 1.56
CA ILE A 48 10.02 -2.87 1.67
C ILE A 48 11.46 -2.99 2.16
N GLY A 49 11.60 -3.28 3.45
CA GLY A 49 12.87 -3.41 4.16
C GLY A 49 12.95 -4.71 4.95
N SER A 50 14.16 -5.04 5.42
CA SER A 50 14.37 -6.18 6.31
C SER A 50 13.68 -5.93 7.66
N PRO A 51 12.97 -6.93 8.23
CA PRO A 51 12.38 -6.82 9.57
C PRO A 51 13.39 -6.46 10.66
N LYS A 52 14.69 -6.74 10.45
CA LYS A 52 15.77 -6.39 11.38
C LYS A 52 15.98 -4.88 11.54
N ASN A 53 15.47 -4.07 10.61
CA ASN A 53 15.63 -2.62 10.64
C ASN A 53 14.30 -1.91 10.95
N PHE A 54 13.82 -2.15 12.18
CA PHE A 54 12.54 -1.64 12.64
C PHE A 54 12.50 -0.10 12.73
N GLU A 55 13.60 0.53 13.15
CA GLU A 55 13.70 1.97 13.28
C GLU A 55 13.50 2.70 11.94
N ASN A 56 14.05 2.15 10.84
CA ASN A 56 13.81 2.69 9.50
C ASN A 56 12.34 2.61 9.11
N THR A 57 11.64 1.53 9.45
CA THR A 57 10.20 1.40 9.23
C THR A 57 9.42 2.45 10.01
N VAL A 58 9.76 2.67 11.28
CA VAL A 58 9.14 3.71 12.12
C VAL A 58 9.37 5.10 11.53
N ASN A 59 10.60 5.40 11.14
CA ASN A 59 10.96 6.68 10.54
C ASN A 59 10.27 6.88 9.19
N TYR A 60 10.14 5.82 8.37
CA TYR A 60 9.38 5.85 7.13
C TYR A 60 7.91 6.22 7.40
N ILE A 61 7.28 5.58 8.38
CA ILE A 61 5.87 5.84 8.77
C ILE A 61 5.72 7.29 9.23
N ARG A 62 6.58 7.76 10.14
CA ARG A 62 6.55 9.15 10.67
C ARG A 62 6.70 10.20 9.57
N ARG A 63 7.45 9.89 8.52
CA ARG A 63 7.68 10.79 7.38
C ARG A 63 6.58 10.73 6.33
N GLN A 64 5.68 9.73 6.38
CA GLN A 64 4.57 9.70 5.44
C GLN A 64 3.67 10.91 5.70
N LYS A 65 3.64 11.83 4.74
CA LYS A 65 2.70 12.94 4.72
C LYS A 65 1.64 12.64 3.66
N TYR A 66 0.49 12.15 4.10
CA TYR A 66 -0.73 12.11 3.29
C TYR A 66 -1.91 12.35 4.24
N GLY A 67 -2.82 13.28 4.03
CA GLY A 67 -2.91 14.46 3.18
C GLY A 67 -3.85 15.43 3.91
N SER A 68 -3.75 16.72 3.65
CA SER A 68 -4.73 17.73 4.10
C SER A 68 -6.15 17.40 3.65
#